data_AF-A0A2A4P440-F1
#
_entry.id   AF-A0A2A4P440-F1
#
_cell.length_a   1.000
_cell.length_b   1.000
_cell.length_c   1.000
_cell.angle_alpha   90.00
_cell.angle_beta   90.00
_cell.angle_gamma   90.00
#
_symmetry.space_group_name_H-M   'P 1'
#
loop_
_entity.id
_entity.type
_entity.pdbx_description
1 polymer ?
#
loop_
_entity_poly.entity_id
_entity_poly.type
_entity_poly.pdbx_seq_one_letter_code
_entity_poly.pdbx_strand_id
1 'polypeptide(L)'
;MPKTPKNSVPITRFGGVRVLQRRIQRSTVIEQNKEKIAKEIINLSTSRITDVMEWKEGKVYVKNSADISDAAIRSIERIKVTPTKFGDSVEIKLWDKPQFIKLAAKASGILDEGADDVRTPSVIGIIMKGPEEKPKEKIIDLKKKEQ
;
A
#
# COMPACT_ATOMS: atom_id res chain seq x y z
N MET A 1 -38.00 -12.79 33.33
CA MET A 1 -37.53 -12.09 32.10
C MET A 1 -36.38 -11.17 32.49
N PRO A 2 -35.15 -11.36 31.97
CA PRO A 2 -34.05 -10.47 32.31
C PRO A 2 -34.19 -9.15 31.55
N LYS A 3 -34.08 -8.03 32.27
CA LYS A 3 -34.16 -6.67 31.71
C LYS A 3 -32.83 -6.33 31.01
N THR A 4 -32.90 -5.91 29.75
CA THR A 4 -31.74 -5.40 29.00
C THR A 4 -31.26 -4.05 29.58
N PRO A 5 -29.95 -3.83 29.77
CA PRO A 5 -29.43 -2.56 30.25
C PRO A 5 -29.56 -1.47 29.17
N LYS A 6 -30.08 -0.29 29.57
CA LYS A 6 -30.45 0.84 28.71
C LYS A 6 -29.31 1.62 28.03
N ASN A 7 -28.05 1.20 28.18
CA ASN A 7 -26.90 1.92 27.60
C ASN A 7 -26.09 1.00 26.66
N SER A 8 -26.65 0.66 25.50
CA SER A 8 -25.83 0.19 24.38
C SER A 8 -25.25 1.42 23.66
N VAL A 9 -23.98 1.72 23.90
CA VAL A 9 -23.23 2.67 23.06
C VAL A 9 -23.36 2.25 21.60
N PRO A 10 -23.62 3.18 20.67
CA PRO A 10 -23.82 2.84 19.27
C PRO A 10 -22.53 2.22 18.72
N ILE A 11 -22.62 0.95 18.34
CA ILE A 11 -21.53 0.11 17.82
C ILE A 11 -20.89 0.69 16.54
N THR A 12 -21.48 1.75 15.99
CA THR A 12 -21.03 2.51 14.82
C THR A 12 -19.68 3.23 14.97
N ARG A 13 -19.15 3.43 16.20
CA ARG A 13 -17.84 4.06 16.43
C ARG A 13 -16.68 3.11 16.66
N PHE A 14 -16.88 1.78 16.65
CA PHE A 14 -15.78 0.84 16.77
C PHE A 14 -15.12 0.59 15.41
N GLY A 15 -13.80 0.76 15.33
CA GLY A 15 -13.02 0.62 14.09
C GLY A 15 -13.21 -0.74 13.38
N GLY A 16 -13.59 -1.79 14.10
CA GLY A 16 -13.84 -3.12 13.54
C GLY A 16 -15.06 -3.20 12.61
N VAL A 17 -16.12 -2.41 12.85
CA VAL A 17 -17.35 -2.47 12.05
C VAL A 17 -17.15 -1.86 10.66
N ARG A 18 -16.34 -0.78 10.56
CA ARG A 18 -15.96 -0.19 9.27
C ARG A 18 -15.14 -1.16 8.41
N VAL A 19 -14.29 -1.99 9.03
CA VAL A 19 -13.48 -3.00 8.35
C VAL A 19 -14.36 -4.15 7.83
N LEU A 20 -15.33 -4.59 8.63
CA LEU A 20 -16.30 -5.62 8.22
C LEU A 20 -17.20 -5.12 7.10
N GLN A 21 -17.74 -3.90 7.19
CA GLN A 21 -18.61 -3.33 6.15
C GLN A 21 -17.87 -3.13 4.81
N ARG A 22 -16.57 -2.77 4.85
CA ARG A 22 -15.73 -2.65 3.64
C ARG A 22 -15.42 -4.00 2.99
N ARG A 23 -15.34 -5.09 3.76
CA ARG A 23 -15.11 -6.45 3.24
C ARG A 23 -16.35 -6.96 2.47
N ILE A 24 -17.54 -6.54 2.88
CA ILE A 24 -18.83 -7.00 2.32
C ILE A 24 -19.16 -6.33 0.97
N GLN A 25 -18.57 -5.17 0.63
CA GLN A 25 -18.83 -4.45 -0.63
C GLN A 25 -17.86 -4.81 -1.77
N ARG A 26 -17.25 -5.99 -1.78
CA ARG A 26 -16.46 -6.41 -2.95
C ARG A 26 -17.38 -6.90 -4.05
N SER A 27 -17.19 -6.38 -5.26
CA SER A 27 -17.91 -6.87 -6.44
C SER A 27 -17.57 -8.35 -6.65
N THR A 28 -18.60 -9.20 -6.73
CA THR A 28 -18.49 -10.65 -6.97
C THR A 28 -17.69 -10.95 -8.24
N VAL A 29 -17.82 -10.08 -9.26
CA VAL A 29 -17.08 -10.17 -10.53
C VAL A 29 -15.58 -9.95 -10.34
N ILE A 30 -15.18 -9.02 -9.46
CA ILE A 30 -13.76 -8.76 -9.18
C ILE A 30 -13.17 -9.93 -8.39
N GLU A 31 -13.92 -10.49 -7.44
CA GLU A 31 -13.43 -11.63 -6.67
C GLU A 31 -13.18 -12.87 -7.52
N GLN A 32 -14.06 -13.16 -8.47
CA GLN A 32 -13.91 -14.27 -9.42
C GLN A 32 -12.75 -14.06 -10.40
N ASN A 33 -12.36 -12.81 -10.68
CA ASN A 33 -11.29 -12.48 -11.63
C ASN A 33 -9.97 -12.05 -10.97
N LYS A 34 -9.80 -12.25 -9.65
CA LYS A 34 -8.58 -11.87 -8.92
C LYS A 34 -7.30 -12.38 -9.59
N GLU A 35 -7.30 -13.64 -10.01
CA GLU A 35 -6.15 -14.27 -10.68
C GLU A 35 -5.85 -13.64 -12.04
N LYS A 36 -6.89 -13.34 -12.82
CA LYS A 36 -6.73 -12.68 -14.13
C LYS A 36 -6.16 -11.28 -13.96
N ILE A 37 -6.63 -10.54 -12.95
CA ILE A 37 -6.14 -9.20 -12.63
C ILE A 37 -4.68 -9.27 -12.16
N ALA A 38 -4.32 -10.22 -11.29
CA ALA A 38 -2.95 -10.42 -10.85
C ALA A 38 -2.01 -10.75 -12.02
N LYS A 39 -2.43 -11.66 -12.91
CA LYS A 39 -1.69 -12.00 -14.13
C LYS A 39 -1.47 -10.78 -15.02
N GLU A 40 -2.50 -9.94 -15.17
CA GLU A 40 -2.39 -8.74 -16.00
C GLU A 40 -1.45 -7.70 -15.39
N ILE A 41 -1.48 -7.49 -14.08
CA ILE A 41 -0.53 -6.60 -13.38
C ILE A 41 0.92 -7.09 -13.60
N ILE A 42 1.17 -8.40 -13.52
CA ILE A 42 2.50 -8.97 -13.77
C ILE A 42 2.93 -8.73 -15.22
N ASN A 43 2.06 -8.98 -16.19
CA ASN A 43 2.34 -8.74 -17.61
C ASN A 43 2.70 -7.27 -17.88
N LEU A 44 1.91 -6.33 -17.34
CA LEU A 44 2.15 -4.89 -17.49
C LEU A 44 3.45 -4.45 -16.81
N SER A 45 3.79 -5.05 -15.67
CA SER A 45 5.03 -4.74 -14.94
C SER A 45 6.29 -5.25 -15.65
N THR A 46 6.18 -6.35 -16.40
CA THR A 46 7.32 -7.05 -17.02
C THR A 46 7.50 -6.75 -18.51
N SER A 47 6.51 -6.14 -19.17
CA SER A 47 6.59 -5.84 -20.61
C SER A 47 7.79 -4.95 -20.95
N ARG A 48 8.34 -5.10 -22.16
CA ARG A 48 9.47 -4.30 -22.65
C ARG A 48 9.14 -3.66 -23.99
N ILE A 49 9.78 -2.52 -24.27
CA ILE A 49 9.58 -1.84 -25.56
C ILE A 49 10.08 -2.69 -26.74
N THR A 50 11.09 -3.55 -26.51
CA THR A 50 11.63 -4.52 -27.46
C THR A 50 10.62 -5.59 -27.89
N ASP A 51 9.55 -5.76 -27.12
CA ASP A 51 8.48 -6.72 -27.45
C ASP A 51 7.57 -6.16 -28.55
N VAL A 52 7.57 -4.84 -28.73
CA VAL A 52 6.71 -4.10 -29.67
C VAL A 52 7.51 -3.56 -30.86
N MET A 53 8.78 -3.17 -30.66
CA MET A 53 9.62 -2.60 -31.70
C MET A 53 10.98 -3.27 -31.81
N GLU A 54 11.56 -3.20 -33.00
CA GLU A 54 12.95 -3.52 -33.28
C GLU A 54 13.71 -2.24 -33.63
N TRP A 55 14.93 -2.13 -33.10
CA TRP A 55 15.86 -1.09 -33.49
C TRP A 55 17.02 -1.73 -34.25
N LYS A 56 17.12 -1.45 -35.55
CA LYS A 56 18.17 -1.94 -36.44
C LYS A 56 18.73 -0.78 -37.26
N GLU A 57 20.06 -0.68 -37.33
CA GLU A 57 20.74 0.29 -38.21
C GLU A 57 20.28 1.75 -38.06
N GLY A 58 19.98 2.18 -36.82
CA GLY A 58 19.50 3.55 -36.56
C GLY A 58 18.03 3.80 -36.90
N LYS A 59 17.30 2.80 -37.44
CA LYS A 59 15.87 2.87 -37.77
C LYS A 59 15.04 2.04 -36.78
N VAL A 60 13.87 2.59 -36.42
CA VAL A 60 12.90 1.93 -35.54
C VAL A 60 11.82 1.30 -36.41
N TYR A 61 11.59 0.00 -36.22
CA TYR A 61 10.56 -0.76 -36.89
C TYR A 61 9.57 -1.28 -35.85
N VAL A 62 8.29 -0.98 -36.01
CA VAL A 62 7.25 -1.62 -35.20
C VAL A 62 7.04 -3.02 -35.75
N LYS A 63 7.01 -4.03 -34.86
CA LYS A 63 6.72 -5.41 -35.24
C LYS A 63 5.30 -5.52 -35.80
N ASN A 64 5.06 -6.53 -36.62
CA ASN A 64 3.71 -6.82 -37.07
C ASN A 64 2.84 -7.20 -35.85
N SER A 65 1.57 -6.83 -35.87
CA SER A 65 0.64 -7.13 -34.77
C SER A 65 0.54 -8.62 -34.48
N ALA A 66 0.71 -9.48 -35.48
CA ALA A 66 0.72 -10.94 -35.32
C ALA A 66 1.94 -11.46 -34.54
N ASP A 67 3.06 -10.74 -34.56
CA ASP A 67 4.32 -11.14 -33.90
C ASP A 67 4.45 -10.56 -32.48
N ILE A 68 3.58 -9.62 -32.11
CA ILE A 68 3.58 -9.00 -30.79
C ILE A 68 2.76 -9.88 -29.85
N SER A 69 3.35 -10.27 -28.72
CA SER A 69 2.61 -11.03 -27.70
C SER A 69 1.41 -10.24 -27.17
N ASP A 70 0.32 -10.95 -26.87
CA ASP A 70 -0.88 -10.39 -26.25
C ASP A 70 -0.59 -9.54 -24.99
N ALA A 71 0.38 -9.96 -24.19
CA ALA A 71 0.82 -9.22 -23.00
C ALA A 71 1.46 -7.87 -23.37
N ALA A 72 2.29 -7.85 -24.41
CA ALA A 72 2.93 -6.63 -24.89
C ALA A 72 1.90 -5.68 -25.53
N ILE A 73 0.94 -6.19 -26.30
CA ILE A 73 -0.16 -5.39 -26.88
C ILE A 73 -0.93 -4.65 -25.79
N ARG A 74 -1.29 -5.33 -24.71
CA ARG A 74 -2.04 -4.72 -23.58
C ARG A 74 -1.23 -3.65 -22.83
N SER A 75 0.11 -3.69 -22.93
CA SER A 75 0.98 -2.71 -22.27
C SER A 75 1.14 -1.39 -23.04
N ILE A 76 0.63 -1.31 -24.28
CA ILE A 76 0.72 -0.13 -25.12
C ILE A 76 -0.39 0.86 -24.74
N GLU A 77 0.00 2.08 -24.39
CA GLU A 77 -0.93 3.18 -24.15
C GLU A 77 -1.26 3.88 -25.49
N ARG A 78 -0.23 4.14 -26.31
CA ARG A 78 -0.38 4.86 -27.58
C ARG A 78 0.72 4.51 -28.56
N ILE A 79 0.36 4.37 -29.83
CA ILE A 79 1.29 4.40 -30.97
C ILE A 79 0.88 5.54 -31.89
N LYS A 80 1.83 6.39 -32.27
CA LYS A 80 1.65 7.44 -33.27
C LYS A 80 2.71 7.28 -34.34
N VAL A 81 2.27 7.17 -35.59
CA VAL A 81 3.13 7.12 -36.77
C VAL A 81 2.90 8.40 -37.56
N THR A 82 3.94 9.20 -37.73
CA THR A 82 3.91 10.44 -38.51
C THR A 82 4.83 10.27 -39.72
N PRO A 83 4.30 10.11 -40.94
CA PRO A 83 5.13 9.99 -42.12
C PRO A 83 5.83 11.34 -42.39
N THR A 84 7.16 11.35 -42.46
CA THR A 84 7.94 12.55 -42.79
C THR A 84 8.78 12.33 -44.05
N LYS A 85 9.28 13.42 -44.65
CA LYS A 85 10.07 13.37 -45.90
C LYS A 85 11.37 12.55 -45.80
N PHE A 86 11.86 12.29 -44.58
CA PHE A 86 13.10 11.56 -44.31
C PHE A 86 12.87 10.18 -43.66
N GLY A 87 11.61 9.77 -43.49
CA GLY A 87 11.22 8.51 -42.86
C GLY A 87 10.02 8.67 -41.91
N ASP A 88 9.50 7.54 -41.42
CA ASP A 88 8.39 7.57 -40.47
C ASP A 88 8.91 7.91 -39.06
N SER A 89 8.31 8.92 -38.45
CA SER A 89 8.52 9.22 -37.03
C SER A 89 7.54 8.40 -36.21
N VAL A 90 8.05 7.46 -35.43
CA VAL A 90 7.26 6.54 -34.60
C VAL A 90 7.41 6.93 -33.14
N GLU A 91 6.30 7.28 -32.50
CA GLU A 91 6.21 7.53 -31.07
C GLU A 91 5.41 6.38 -30.43
N ILE A 92 6.04 5.66 -29.51
CA ILE A 92 5.42 4.55 -28.77
C ILE A 92 5.43 4.92 -27.29
N LYS A 93 4.24 4.96 -26.69
CA LYS A 93 4.06 5.17 -25.26
C LYS A 93 3.51 3.90 -24.63
N LEU A 94 4.21 3.40 -23.62
CA LEU A 94 3.78 2.30 -22.77
C LEU A 94 3.17 2.85 -21.48
N TRP A 95 2.35 2.04 -20.81
CA TRP A 95 1.82 2.36 -19.49
C TRP A 95 2.91 2.57 -18.43
N ASP A 96 2.57 3.33 -17.38
CA ASP A 96 3.48 3.69 -16.29
C ASP A 96 3.86 2.50 -15.39
N LYS A 97 5.03 1.91 -15.64
CA LYS A 97 5.48 0.66 -14.99
C LYS A 97 5.64 0.76 -13.46
N PRO A 98 6.25 1.82 -12.89
CA PRO A 98 6.38 1.97 -11.43
C PRO A 98 5.08 1.79 -10.64
N GLN A 99 3.93 2.21 -11.18
CA GLN A 99 2.63 2.02 -10.51
C GLN A 99 2.23 0.55 -10.43
N PHE A 100 2.35 -0.20 -11.54
CA PHE A 100 2.04 -1.62 -11.58
C PHE A 100 3.03 -2.45 -10.76
N ILE A 101 4.32 -2.10 -10.77
CA ILE A 101 5.34 -2.76 -9.94
C ILE A 101 5.04 -2.58 -8.45
N LYS A 102 4.68 -1.36 -8.01
CA LYS A 102 4.28 -1.11 -6.62
C LYS A 102 3.05 -1.91 -6.24
N LEU A 103 2.06 -2.00 -7.13
CA LEU A 103 0.85 -2.79 -6.89
C LEU A 103 1.16 -4.29 -6.79
N ALA A 104 2.00 -4.81 -7.68
CA ALA A 104 2.48 -6.19 -7.65
C ALA A 104 3.25 -6.49 -6.35
N ALA A 105 4.19 -5.61 -5.99
CA ALA A 105 5.02 -5.76 -4.79
C ALA A 105 4.21 -5.66 -3.50
N LYS A 106 3.14 -4.85 -3.48
CA LYS A 106 2.17 -4.83 -2.38
C LYS A 106 1.33 -6.10 -2.32
N ALA A 107 0.89 -6.62 -3.47
CA ALA A 107 0.14 -7.87 -3.52
C ALA A 107 0.99 -9.09 -3.10
N SER A 108 2.30 -9.05 -3.34
CA SER A 108 3.24 -10.10 -2.92
C SER A 108 3.78 -9.93 -1.49
N GLY A 109 3.44 -8.85 -0.80
CA GLY A 109 3.94 -8.54 0.55
C GLY A 109 5.41 -8.09 0.58
N ILE A 110 6.05 -7.85 -0.57
CA ILE A 110 7.44 -7.35 -0.64
C ILE A 110 7.54 -5.94 -0.03
N LEU A 111 6.47 -5.14 -0.13
CA LEU A 111 6.40 -3.78 0.44
C LEU A 111 5.81 -3.72 1.85
N ASP A 112 5.34 -4.83 2.42
CA ASP A 112 4.80 -4.85 3.79
C ASP A 112 5.96 -4.94 4.80
N GLU A 113 6.84 -3.92 4.80
CA GLU A 113 7.81 -3.67 5.86
C GLU A 113 7.04 -3.30 7.13
N GLY A 114 6.71 -4.30 7.94
CA GLY A 114 5.89 -4.14 9.14
C GLY A 114 5.06 -5.35 9.52
N ALA A 115 5.06 -6.44 8.74
CA ALA A 115 4.45 -7.70 9.16
C ALA A 115 5.13 -8.30 10.43
N ASP A 116 6.37 -7.91 10.72
CA ASP A 116 7.07 -8.26 11.96
C ASP A 116 6.70 -7.35 13.16
N ASP A 117 5.88 -6.31 12.93
CA ASP A 117 5.45 -5.35 13.96
C ASP A 117 4.25 -5.86 14.79
N VAL A 118 3.89 -7.15 14.64
CA VAL A 118 2.98 -7.86 15.55
C VAL A 118 3.52 -7.89 16.99
N ARG A 119 4.82 -7.66 17.17
CA ARG A 119 5.47 -7.59 18.48
C ARG A 119 5.31 -6.25 19.20
N THR A 120 4.78 -5.22 18.54
CA THR A 120 4.58 -3.92 19.18
C THR A 120 3.13 -3.81 19.65
N PRO A 121 2.86 -3.85 20.97
CA PRO A 121 1.50 -3.82 21.45
C PRO A 121 0.85 -2.48 21.09
N SER A 122 -0.37 -2.52 20.53
CA SER A 122 -1.14 -1.32 20.18
C SER A 122 -1.53 -0.46 21.40
N VAL A 123 -1.32 -0.97 22.61
CA VAL A 123 -1.60 -0.31 23.89
C VAL A 123 -0.39 -0.48 24.81
N ILE A 124 0.27 0.62 25.15
CA ILE A 124 1.30 0.67 26.20
C ILE A 124 0.63 1.22 27.45
N GLY A 125 0.45 0.37 28.47
CA GLY A 125 -0.06 0.81 29.77
C GLY A 125 1.02 1.53 30.56
N ILE A 126 0.84 2.82 30.84
CA ILE A 126 1.72 3.56 31.76
C ILE A 126 1.20 3.35 33.18
N ILE A 127 1.97 2.67 34.02
CA ILE A 127 1.70 2.60 35.47
C ILE A 127 2.37 3.82 36.11
N MET A 128 1.58 4.83 36.49
CA MET A 128 2.08 5.95 37.27
C MET A 128 2.33 5.51 38.72
N LYS A 129 3.60 5.45 39.13
CA LYS A 129 3.98 5.34 40.55
C LYS A 129 4.21 6.75 41.08
N GLY A 130 3.40 7.16 42.07
CA GLY A 130 3.59 8.43 42.77
C GLY A 130 4.90 8.45 43.58
N PRO A 131 5.50 9.63 43.83
CA PRO A 131 6.71 9.74 44.62
C PRO A 131 6.48 9.24 46.05
N GLU A 132 7.44 8.49 46.59
CA GLU A 132 7.41 8.07 48.00
C GLU A 132 7.62 9.30 48.88
N GLU A 133 6.70 9.52 49.83
CA GLU A 133 6.78 10.63 50.78
C GLU A 133 8.06 10.48 51.60
N LYS A 134 9.02 11.39 51.41
CA LYS A 134 10.21 11.46 52.27
C LYS A 134 9.73 11.83 53.69
N PRO A 135 10.17 11.11 54.73
CA PRO A 135 9.83 11.48 56.10
C PRO A 135 10.35 12.88 56.40
N LYS A 136 9.48 13.75 56.92
CA LYS A 136 9.83 15.10 57.34
C LYS A 136 10.87 15.01 58.46
N GLU A 137 12.10 15.45 58.18
CA GLU A 137 13.11 15.64 59.23
C GLU A 137 12.54 16.61 60.28
N LYS A 138 12.46 16.16 61.53
CA LYS A 138 12.08 17.03 62.64
C LYS A 138 13.21 18.04 62.84
N ILE A 139 12.94 19.29 62.55
CA ILE A 139 13.79 20.41 62.98
C ILE A 139 13.67 20.46 64.51
N ILE A 140 14.75 20.12 65.20
CA ILE A 140 14.86 20.22 66.66
C ILE A 140 15.28 21.66 66.95
N ASP A 141 14.36 22.48 67.47
CA ASP A 141 14.67 23.84 67.92
C ASP A 141 15.66 23.78 69.10
N LEU A 142 16.94 24.07 68.84
CA LEU A 142 17.95 24.33 69.86
C LEU A 142 17.71 25.71 70.49
N LYS A 143 16.71 25.80 71.37
CA LYS A 143 16.63 26.90 72.35
C LYS A 143 17.30 26.48 73.66
N LYS A 144 18.52 27.02 73.88
CA LYS A 144 19.04 27.64 75.12
C LYS A 144 20.54 27.38 75.29
N LYS A 145 21.34 28.44 75.21
CA LYS A 145 22.09 29.04 76.34
C LYS A 145 23.15 30.01 75.81
N GLU A 146 23.14 31.22 76.36
CA GLU A 146 24.24 32.19 76.57
C GLU A 146 23.60 33.59 76.52
N GLN A 147 23.76 34.50 77.48
CA GLN A 147 24.26 34.50 78.85
C GLN A 147 23.63 35.74 79.49
#